data_AF-A0A351DHA7-F1
#
_entry.id   AF-A0A351DHA7-F1
#
_cell.length_a   1.000
_cell.length_b   1.000
_cell.length_c   1.000
_cell.angle_alpha   90.00
_cell.angle_beta   90.00
_cell.angle_gamma   90.00
#
_symmetry.space_group_name_H-M   'P 1'
#
loop_
_entity.id
_entity.type
_entity.pdbx_description
1 polymer ?
#
loop_
_entity_poly.entity_id
_entity_poly.type
_entity_poly.pdbx_seq_one_letter_code
_entity_poly.pdbx_strand_id
1 'polypeptide(L)'
;MLLSLSSAAAEVETDLSSIHGTASSSGSIPAEQELLRFTDSVHRLDNSLGPNREALVKAIGKEGMIDAAVISSVFRSLNITADSSGIRIDDDWESAAASFATQTGAQAYRTLENSPKVKSILEEEG
;
A
#
# COMPACT_ATOMS: atom_id res chain seq x y z
N MET A 1 3.14 2.48 -2.23
CA MET A 1 3.57 3.34 -3.36
C MET A 1 2.77 3.10 -4.64
N LEU A 2 2.59 1.86 -5.13
CA LEU A 2 1.86 1.66 -6.39
C LEU A 2 0.33 1.90 -6.33
N LEU A 3 -0.31 1.76 -5.16
CA LEU A 3 -1.76 1.97 -5.03
C LEU A 3 -2.16 3.45 -5.17
N SER A 4 -1.41 4.38 -4.56
CA SER A 4 -1.67 5.82 -4.70
C SER A 4 -1.38 6.32 -6.11
N LEU A 5 -0.34 5.80 -6.75
CA LEU A 5 -0.01 6.09 -8.16
C LEU A 5 -1.09 5.54 -9.11
N SER A 6 -1.57 4.33 -8.86
CA SER A 6 -2.69 3.76 -9.60
C SER A 6 -4.00 4.53 -9.35
N SER A 7 -4.19 5.07 -8.14
CA SER A 7 -5.33 5.92 -7.77
C SER A 7 -5.27 7.29 -8.47
N ALA A 8 -4.09 7.90 -8.54
CA ALA A 8 -3.86 9.17 -9.24
C ALA A 8 -4.11 9.03 -10.75
N ALA A 9 -3.70 7.91 -11.35
CA ALA A 9 -4.00 7.60 -12.75
C ALA A 9 -5.50 7.34 -13.01
N ALA A 10 -6.27 7.00 -11.96
CA ALA A 10 -7.70 6.74 -12.02
C ALA A 10 -8.57 7.94 -11.59
N GLU A 11 -7.98 9.12 -11.37
CA GLU A 11 -8.66 10.32 -10.83
C GLU A 11 -9.39 10.09 -9.49
N VAL A 12 -8.93 9.11 -8.70
CA VAL A 12 -9.47 8.84 -7.37
C VAL A 12 -8.59 9.52 -6.33
N GLU A 13 -9.12 10.52 -5.63
CA GLU A 13 -8.46 11.12 -4.47
C GLU A 13 -8.63 10.16 -3.28
N THR A 14 -7.54 9.46 -2.94
CA THR A 14 -7.52 8.49 -1.83
C THR A 14 -6.84 9.12 -0.62
N ASP A 15 -7.56 9.19 0.50
CA ASP A 15 -6.97 9.54 1.79
C ASP A 15 -6.01 8.43 2.24
N LEU A 16 -4.71 8.68 2.13
CA LEU A 16 -3.67 7.72 2.50
C LEU A 16 -3.48 7.59 4.01
N SER A 17 -4.14 8.42 4.83
CA SER A 17 -4.07 8.31 6.29
C SER A 17 -4.67 6.99 6.80
N SER A 18 -5.57 6.35 6.02
CA SER A 18 -6.18 5.06 6.34
C SER A 18 -5.16 3.91 6.41
N ILE A 19 -3.99 4.05 5.78
CA ILE A 19 -2.87 3.09 5.83
C ILE A 19 -2.35 2.91 7.27
N HIS A 20 -2.48 3.92 8.13
CA HIS A 20 -2.10 3.81 9.55
C HIS A 20 -3.11 3.04 10.41
N GLY A 21 -4.15 2.45 9.80
CA GLY A 21 -5.19 1.69 10.51
C GLY A 21 -6.23 2.57 11.20
N THR A 22 -6.08 3.89 11.14
CA THR A 22 -7.07 4.89 11.59
C THR A 22 -7.84 5.41 10.39
N ALA A 23 -8.56 4.54 9.69
CA ALA A 23 -9.44 4.97 8.61
C ALA A 23 -10.58 5.83 9.20
N SER A 24 -10.53 7.14 8.98
CA SER A 24 -11.75 7.94 8.94
C SER A 24 -12.46 7.48 7.67
N SER A 25 -13.56 6.73 7.80
CA SER A 25 -14.25 6.17 6.64
C SER A 25 -14.55 7.28 5.63
N SER A 26 -13.80 7.33 4.53
CA SER A 26 -14.06 8.27 3.44
C SER A 26 -15.42 7.96 2.77
N GLY A 27 -15.98 6.79 3.07
CA GLY A 27 -17.31 6.36 2.63
C GLY A 27 -17.37 5.94 1.17
N SER A 28 -16.27 6.09 0.42
CA SER A 28 -16.21 5.86 -1.02
C SER A 28 -15.85 4.41 -1.40
N ILE A 29 -15.06 3.71 -0.57
CA ILE A 29 -14.65 2.33 -0.83
C ILE A 29 -15.47 1.35 0.05
N PRO A 30 -16.30 0.48 -0.55
CA PRO A 30 -17.00 -0.56 0.19
C PRO A 30 -16.03 -1.49 0.93
N ALA A 31 -16.31 -1.76 2.20
CA ALA A 31 -15.51 -2.66 3.06
C ALA A 31 -14.01 -2.29 3.14
N GLU A 32 -13.69 -1.00 3.07
CA GLU A 32 -12.31 -0.47 3.11
C GLU A 32 -11.49 -1.04 4.27
N GLN A 33 -12.05 -1.06 5.49
CA GLN A 33 -11.34 -1.55 6.66
C GLN A 33 -11.06 -3.05 6.61
N GLU A 34 -12.02 -3.84 6.15
CA GLU A 34 -11.87 -5.28 5.96
C GLU A 34 -10.83 -5.59 4.88
N LEU A 35 -10.81 -4.82 3.78
CA LEU A 35 -9.81 -4.93 2.71
C LEU A 35 -8.40 -4.60 3.22
N LEU A 36 -8.24 -3.52 3.98
CA LEU A 36 -6.96 -3.12 4.58
C LEU A 36 -6.46 -4.18 5.57
N ARG A 37 -7.31 -4.63 6.50
CA ARG A 37 -6.95 -5.65 7.50
C ARG A 37 -6.59 -6.98 6.86
N PHE A 38 -7.35 -7.39 5.84
CA PHE A 38 -7.04 -8.60 5.10
C PHE A 38 -5.69 -8.48 4.40
N THR A 39 -5.46 -7.39 3.67
CA THR A 39 -4.19 -7.14 2.97
C THR A 39 -3.00 -7.15 3.93
N ASP A 40 -3.10 -6.45 5.06
CA ASP A 40 -2.05 -6.47 6.10
C ASP A 40 -1.79 -7.90 6.62
N SER A 41 -2.85 -8.65 6.93
CA SER A 41 -2.72 -10.02 7.43
C SER A 41 -2.14 -11.02 6.41
N VAL A 42 -2.29 -10.77 5.10
CA VAL A 42 -1.66 -11.60 4.06
C VAL A 42 -0.14 -11.43 4.06
N HIS A 43 0.37 -10.28 4.51
CA HIS A 43 1.80 -10.01 4.62
C HIS A 43 2.37 -10.39 5.99
N ARG A 44 1.53 -10.56 7.01
CA ARG A 44 1.93 -11.00 8.35
C ARG A 44 2.02 -12.52 8.44
N LEU A 45 3.13 -13.02 8.99
CA LEU A 45 3.33 -14.44 9.28
C LEU A 45 2.77 -14.79 10.68
N ASP A 46 1.56 -14.32 10.98
CA ASP A 46 0.87 -14.55 12.25
C ASP A 46 -0.51 -15.18 12.05
N ASN A 47 -1.27 -15.31 13.14
CA ASN A 47 -2.57 -15.99 13.15
C ASN A 47 -3.74 -15.06 12.74
N SER A 48 -3.49 -13.84 12.28
CA SER A 48 -4.56 -12.87 11.95
C SER A 48 -5.25 -13.14 10.60
N LEU A 49 -4.62 -13.91 9.71
CA LEU A 49 -5.12 -14.16 8.36
C LEU A 49 -6.48 -14.87 8.32
N GLY A 50 -6.69 -15.89 9.16
CA GLY A 50 -7.95 -16.63 9.21
C GLY A 50 -9.14 -15.74 9.55
N PRO A 51 -9.13 -15.06 10.72
CA PRO A 51 -10.19 -14.16 11.13
C PRO A 51 -10.45 -13.02 10.13
N ASN A 52 -9.40 -12.39 9.59
CA ASN A 52 -9.57 -11.29 8.63
C ASN A 52 -10.13 -11.75 7.28
N ARG A 53 -9.78 -12.97 6.84
CA ARG A 53 -10.38 -13.59 5.65
C ARG A 53 -11.86 -13.82 5.84
N GLU A 54 -12.27 -14.38 6.98
CA GLU A 54 -13.68 -14.62 7.30
C GLU A 54 -14.49 -13.32 7.36
N ALA A 55 -13.92 -12.28 7.98
CA ALA A 55 -14.53 -10.95 8.03
C ALA A 55 -14.72 -10.36 6.62
N LEU A 56 -13.71 -10.49 5.75
CA LEU A 56 -13.81 -9.99 4.39
C LEU A 56 -14.84 -10.77 3.55
N VAL A 57 -14.89 -12.11 3.68
CA VAL A 57 -15.92 -12.93 3.02
C VAL A 57 -17.32 -12.49 3.45
N LYS A 58 -17.51 -12.14 4.73
CA LYS A 58 -18.79 -11.64 5.23
C LYS A 58 -19.16 -10.26 4.65
N ALA A 59 -18.16 -9.40 4.40
CA ALA A 59 -18.38 -8.05 3.92
C ALA A 59 -18.64 -7.98 2.40
N ILE A 60 -17.87 -8.73 1.60
CA ILE A 60 -17.89 -8.62 0.13
C ILE A 60 -18.09 -9.95 -0.61
N GLY A 61 -18.36 -11.03 0.12
CA GLY A 61 -18.54 -12.36 -0.46
C GLY A 61 -17.23 -13.08 -0.78
N LYS A 62 -17.35 -14.36 -1.14
CA LYS A 62 -16.20 -15.23 -1.42
C LYS A 62 -15.43 -14.79 -2.66
N GLU A 63 -16.13 -14.38 -3.72
CA GLU A 63 -15.51 -13.93 -4.97
C GLU A 63 -14.71 -12.65 -4.75
N GLY A 64 -15.28 -11.64 -4.08
CA GLY A 64 -14.55 -10.42 -3.74
C GLY A 64 -13.33 -10.66 -2.84
N MET A 65 -13.41 -11.61 -1.90
CA MET A 65 -12.23 -12.00 -1.11
C MET A 65 -11.14 -12.66 -1.96
N ILE A 66 -11.52 -13.48 -2.95
CA ILE A 66 -10.55 -14.08 -3.88
C ILE A 66 -9.87 -13.00 -4.71
N ASP A 67 -10.64 -12.04 -5.24
CA ASP A 67 -10.08 -10.91 -5.99
C ASP A 67 -9.09 -10.11 -5.13
N ALA A 68 -9.47 -9.79 -3.90
CA ALA A 68 -8.56 -9.13 -2.95
C ALA A 68 -7.28 -9.94 -2.73
N ALA A 69 -7.38 -11.25 -2.53
CA ALA A 69 -6.22 -12.13 -2.34
C ALA A 69 -5.29 -12.17 -3.57
N VAL A 70 -5.86 -12.18 -4.78
CA VAL A 70 -5.11 -12.12 -6.03
C VAL A 70 -4.35 -10.80 -6.11
N ILE A 71 -5.03 -9.68 -5.88
CA ILE A 71 -4.41 -8.34 -5.91
C ILE A 71 -3.28 -8.24 -4.88
N SER A 72 -3.51 -8.62 -3.62
CA SER A 72 -2.46 -8.60 -2.58
C SER A 72 -1.25 -9.46 -2.98
N SER A 73 -1.49 -10.61 -3.61
CA SER A 73 -0.42 -11.51 -4.06
C SER A 73 0.40 -10.93 -5.21
N VAL A 74 -0.26 -10.31 -6.19
CA VAL A 74 0.41 -9.63 -7.32
C VAL A 74 1.26 -8.47 -6.83
N PHE A 75 0.73 -7.60 -5.96
CA PHE A 75 1.53 -6.48 -5.44
C PHE A 75 2.70 -6.96 -4.59
N ARG A 76 2.57 -8.08 -3.87
CA ARG A 76 3.70 -8.69 -3.17
C ARG A 76 4.80 -9.13 -4.12
N SER A 77 4.45 -9.83 -5.21
CA SER A 77 5.45 -10.32 -6.17
C SER A 77 6.13 -9.17 -6.91
N LEU A 78 5.39 -8.10 -7.24
CA LEU A 78 5.94 -6.88 -7.81
C LEU A 78 6.93 -6.21 -6.86
N ASN A 79 6.60 -6.06 -5.57
CA ASN A 79 7.52 -5.47 -4.59
C ASN A 79 8.81 -6.29 -4.47
N ILE A 80 8.71 -7.63 -4.36
CA ILE A 80 9.89 -8.51 -4.32
C ILE A 80 10.74 -8.34 -5.59
N THR A 81 10.09 -8.26 -6.75
CA THR A 81 10.78 -8.10 -8.03
C THR A 81 11.53 -6.76 -8.07
N ALA A 82 10.85 -5.66 -7.73
CA ALA A 82 11.43 -4.33 -7.68
C ALA A 82 12.63 -4.24 -6.72
N ASP A 83 12.48 -4.78 -5.51
CA ASP A 83 13.53 -4.82 -4.50
C ASP A 83 14.72 -5.67 -4.97
N SER A 84 14.46 -6.82 -5.60
CA SER A 84 15.50 -7.74 -6.06
C SER A 84 16.26 -7.24 -7.29
N SER A 85 15.59 -6.49 -8.18
CA SER A 85 16.20 -5.95 -9.39
C SER A 85 16.91 -4.62 -9.16
N GLY A 86 16.61 -3.93 -8.04
CA GLY A 86 17.05 -2.55 -7.81
C GLY A 86 16.47 -1.59 -8.84
N ILE A 87 15.23 -1.82 -9.30
CA ILE A 87 14.60 -0.92 -10.28
C ILE A 87 14.43 0.45 -9.63
N ARG A 88 14.94 1.49 -10.30
CA ARG A 88 14.83 2.86 -9.81
C ARG A 88 13.42 3.41 -9.99
N ILE A 89 13.07 4.39 -9.17
CA ILE A 89 11.94 5.27 -9.45
C ILE A 89 12.34 6.17 -10.63
N ASP A 90 11.43 6.34 -11.58
CA ASP A 90 11.63 7.25 -12.72
C ASP A 90 11.73 8.69 -12.24
N ASP A 91 12.57 9.48 -12.91
CA ASP A 91 12.95 10.83 -12.48
C ASP A 91 11.71 11.73 -12.28
N ASP A 92 10.70 11.59 -13.14
CA ASP A 92 9.45 12.36 -13.09
C ASP A 92 8.58 12.04 -11.86
N TRP A 93 8.84 10.94 -11.16
CA TRP A 93 8.03 10.45 -10.04
C TRP A 93 8.72 10.59 -8.67
N GLU A 94 9.95 11.06 -8.61
CA GLU A 94 10.76 11.10 -7.37
C GLU A 94 10.14 12.00 -6.29
N SER A 95 9.67 13.18 -6.65
CA SER A 95 9.01 14.12 -5.71
C SER A 95 7.68 13.57 -5.19
N ALA A 96 6.86 12.98 -6.07
CA ALA A 96 5.62 12.33 -5.65
C ALA A 96 5.90 11.16 -4.71
N ALA A 97 6.92 10.34 -5.00
CA ALA A 97 7.33 9.24 -4.14
C ALA A 97 7.82 9.72 -2.76
N ALA A 98 8.57 10.83 -2.69
CA ALA A 98 8.97 11.44 -1.42
C ALA A 98 7.76 11.91 -0.61
N SER A 99 6.83 12.66 -1.23
CA SER A 99 5.60 13.09 -0.57
C SER A 99 4.79 11.91 -0.02
N PHE A 100 4.64 10.84 -0.82
CA PHE A 100 3.94 9.63 -0.37
C PHE A 100 4.68 8.91 0.75
N ALA A 101 6.01 8.88 0.73
CA ALA A 101 6.77 8.29 1.81
C ALA A 101 6.42 9.00 3.12
N THR A 102 6.51 10.33 3.16
CA THR A 102 6.14 11.16 4.31
C THR A 102 4.70 10.91 4.78
N GLN A 103 3.73 10.93 3.86
CA GLN A 103 2.32 10.73 4.19
C GLN A 103 2.00 9.35 4.78
N THR A 104 2.74 8.32 4.37
CA THR A 104 2.50 6.92 4.76
C THR A 104 3.44 6.42 5.85
N GLY A 105 4.40 7.25 6.30
CA GLY A 105 5.46 6.83 7.21
C GLY A 105 6.49 5.90 6.56
N ALA A 106 6.46 5.71 5.23
CA ALA A 106 7.32 4.75 4.56
C ALA A 106 8.80 5.14 4.60
N GLN A 107 9.12 6.41 4.84
CA GLN A 107 10.48 6.90 5.04
C GLN A 107 11.18 6.30 6.26
N ALA A 108 10.43 5.75 7.22
CA ALA A 108 10.99 5.10 8.40
C ALA A 108 11.55 3.68 8.14
N TYR A 109 11.27 3.09 6.96
CA TYR A 109 11.72 1.73 6.64
C TYR A 109 13.07 1.73 5.91
N ARG A 110 13.84 0.65 6.14
CA ARG A 110 15.16 0.46 5.52
C ARG A 110 15.13 0.45 3.99
N THR A 111 13.99 0.13 3.39
CA THR A 111 13.83 0.13 1.92
C THR A 111 14.01 1.52 1.30
N LEU A 112 13.95 2.61 2.08
CA LEU A 112 14.29 3.94 1.61
C LEU A 112 15.73 4.03 1.07
N GLU A 113 16.66 3.24 1.62
CA GLU A 113 18.06 3.19 1.16
C GLU A 113 18.19 2.73 -0.31
N ASN A 114 17.18 2.02 -0.83
CA ASN A 114 17.14 1.59 -2.23
C ASN A 114 16.68 2.72 -3.18
N SER A 115 16.25 3.86 -2.63
CA SER A 115 15.72 5.01 -3.36
C SER A 115 16.50 6.29 -3.00
N PRO A 116 17.80 6.39 -3.36
CA PRO A 116 18.71 7.43 -2.86
C PRO A 116 18.26 8.85 -3.18
N LYS A 117 17.61 9.07 -4.33
CA LYS A 117 17.12 10.40 -4.69
C LYS A 117 15.86 10.81 -3.92
N VAL A 118 14.94 9.86 -3.68
CA VAL A 118 13.79 10.09 -2.79
C VAL A 118 14.29 10.43 -1.39
N LYS A 119 15.32 9.72 -0.92
CA LYS A 119 15.98 10.02 0.37
C LYS A 119 16.57 11.44 0.40
N SER A 120 17.27 11.87 -0.64
CA SER A 120 17.81 13.24 -0.74
C SER A 120 16.71 14.30 -0.63
N ILE A 121 15.61 14.12 -1.37
CA ILE A 121 14.46 15.04 -1.33
C ILE A 121 13.89 15.14 0.09
N LEU A 122 13.74 14.00 0.77
CA LEU A 122 13.23 13.97 2.16
C LEU A 122 14.18 14.62 3.17
N GLU A 123 15.50 14.53 2.96
CA GLU A 123 16.51 15.17 3.82
C GLU A 123 16.61 16.69 3.59
N GLU A 124 16.29 17.16 2.38
CA GLU A 124 16.27 18.59 2.04
C GLU A 124 15.00 19.30 2.54
N GLU A 125 13.89 18.57 2.70
CA GLU A 125 12.59 19.09 3.17
C GLU A 125 12.38 19.03 4.70
N GLY A 126 13.25 18.31 5.43
CA GLY A 126 13.17 18.11 6.89
C GLY A 126 13.98 19.10 7.72
#